data_AF-A0A2T8F937-F1
#
_entry.id   AF-A0A2T8F937-F1
#
_cell.length_a   1.000
_cell.length_b   1.000
_cell.length_c   1.000
_cell.angle_alpha   90.00
_cell.angle_beta   90.00
_cell.angle_gamma   90.00
#
_symmetry.space_group_name_H-M   'P 1'
#
loop_
_entity.id
_entity.type
_entity.pdbx_description
1 polymer ?
#
loop_
_entity_poly.entity_id
_entity_poly.type
_entity_poly.pdbx_seq_one_letter_code
_entity_poly.pdbx_strand_id
1 'polypeptide(L)'
;MAEAAAADVTRWGLSHLAAAVAAAAITVAFIGIRSYLRERGDGWLSAVGLALVVVGNTLYAVLPGMEFSALAAHETGTDIAAAQDALQPWFISVLVSGSVVFAAGTTLFAAAIVRSAPRGRTEALLIAAALVVFGFSRVIPIGVVQFYVQPAAALLALLPLAAEISAGGRQRASVVAGPE
;
A
#
# COMPACT_ATOMS: atom_id res chain seq x y z
N MET A 1 9.45 -17.20 -12.78
CA MET A 1 8.38 -17.29 -11.77
C MET A 1 7.89 -18.72 -11.64
N ALA A 2 7.54 -19.40 -12.74
CA ALA A 2 7.13 -20.81 -12.75
C ALA A 2 8.08 -21.76 -11.97
N GLU A 3 9.40 -21.61 -12.11
CA GLU A 3 10.38 -22.43 -11.38
C GLU A 3 10.27 -22.27 -9.85
N ALA A 4 10.05 -21.04 -9.36
CA ALA A 4 9.87 -20.79 -7.93
C ALA A 4 8.53 -21.33 -7.41
N ALA A 5 7.47 -21.23 -8.20
CA ALA A 5 6.16 -21.82 -7.86
C ALA A 5 6.21 -23.35 -7.87
N ALA A 6 6.92 -23.96 -8.82
CA ALA A 6 7.09 -25.41 -8.93
C ALA A 6 7.97 -25.97 -7.81
N ALA A 7 8.94 -25.19 -7.30
CA ALA A 7 9.81 -25.61 -6.20
C ALA A 7 9.09 -25.67 -4.85
N ASP A 8 8.18 -24.73 -4.55
CA ASP A 8 7.39 -24.71 -3.31
C ASP A 8 6.08 -23.90 -3.50
N VAL A 9 5.03 -24.61 -3.93
CA VAL A 9 3.72 -24.01 -4.24
C VAL A 9 3.00 -23.48 -3.00
N THR A 10 3.26 -24.06 -1.82
CA THR A 10 2.64 -23.62 -0.56
C THR A 10 3.21 -22.27 -0.15
N ARG A 11 4.54 -22.16 -0.15
CA ARG A 11 5.22 -20.88 0.12
C ARG A 11 4.84 -19.83 -0.91
N TRP A 12 4.70 -20.21 -2.18
CA TRP A 12 4.18 -19.35 -3.23
C TRP A 12 2.80 -18.79 -2.86
N GLY A 13 1.82 -19.65 -2.59
CA GLY A 13 0.46 -19.22 -2.22
C GLY A 13 0.42 -18.34 -0.96
N LEU A 14 1.15 -18.70 0.08
CA LEU A 14 1.23 -17.91 1.32
C LEU A 14 1.82 -16.52 1.10
N SER A 15 2.86 -16.39 0.28
CA SER A 15 3.47 -15.09 -0.01
C SER A 15 2.51 -14.15 -0.74
N HIS A 16 1.71 -14.68 -1.68
CA HIS A 16 0.71 -13.90 -2.41
C HIS A 16 -0.48 -13.53 -1.51
N LEU A 17 -0.92 -14.44 -0.63
CA LEU A 17 -1.91 -14.12 0.39
C LEU A 17 -1.43 -13.00 1.32
N ALA A 18 -0.18 -13.08 1.79
CA ALA A 18 0.42 -12.05 2.63
C ALA A 18 0.48 -10.69 1.91
N ALA A 19 0.77 -10.67 0.60
CA ALA A 19 0.74 -9.46 -0.21
C ALA A 19 -0.68 -8.85 -0.30
N ALA A 20 -1.71 -9.68 -0.46
CA ALA A 20 -3.10 -9.23 -0.47
C ALA A 20 -3.53 -8.64 0.90
N VAL A 21 -3.13 -9.29 2.00
CA VAL A 21 -3.38 -8.78 3.37
C VAL A 21 -2.64 -7.46 3.60
N ALA A 22 -1.38 -7.36 3.17
CA ALA A 22 -0.61 -6.12 3.27
C ALA A 22 -1.27 -4.98 2.48
N ALA A 23 -1.81 -5.26 1.28
CA ALA A 23 -2.59 -4.29 0.54
C ALA A 23 -3.81 -3.82 1.38
N ALA A 24 -4.61 -4.73 1.95
CA ALA A 24 -5.74 -4.34 2.79
C ALA A 24 -5.31 -3.45 3.98
N ALA A 25 -4.21 -3.80 4.66
CA ALA A 25 -3.66 -3.00 5.76
C ALA A 25 -3.25 -1.59 5.32
N ILE A 26 -2.66 -1.45 4.14
CA ILE A 26 -2.30 -0.15 3.56
C ILE A 26 -3.55 0.70 3.34
N THR A 27 -4.63 0.14 2.78
CA THR A 27 -5.90 0.86 2.62
C THR A 27 -6.41 1.39 3.98
N VAL A 28 -6.39 0.55 5.01
CA VAL A 28 -6.80 0.96 6.37
C VAL A 28 -5.91 2.09 6.92
N ALA A 29 -4.60 2.02 6.70
CA ALA A 29 -3.68 3.09 7.12
C ALA A 29 -4.05 4.43 6.47
N PHE A 30 -4.35 4.45 5.17
CA PHE A 30 -4.76 5.68 4.48
C PHE A 30 -6.12 6.22 4.93
N ILE A 31 -7.05 5.36 5.35
CA ILE A 31 -8.31 5.80 6.00
C ILE A 31 -8.01 6.53 7.31
N GLY A 32 -7.10 5.99 8.12
CA GLY A 32 -6.64 6.61 9.37
C GLY A 32 -5.95 7.95 9.13
N ILE A 33 -5.02 8.01 8.18
CA ILE A 33 -4.30 9.23 7.79
C ILE A 33 -5.27 10.29 7.29
N ARG A 34 -6.25 9.93 6.45
CA ARG A 34 -7.28 10.88 5.99
C ARG A 34 -8.04 11.47 7.17
N SER A 35 -8.47 10.63 8.11
CA SER A 35 -9.21 11.10 9.29
C SER A 35 -8.37 12.10 10.09
N TYR A 36 -7.09 11.80 10.29
CA TYR A 36 -6.12 12.67 10.94
C TYR A 36 -5.88 14.01 10.23
N LEU A 37 -5.76 13.99 8.90
CA LEU A 37 -5.57 15.20 8.07
C LEU A 37 -6.84 16.05 8.01
N ARG A 38 -8.02 15.41 7.98
CA ARG A 38 -9.32 16.09 8.00
C ARG A 38 -9.51 16.91 9.28
N GLU A 39 -9.11 16.37 10.42
CA GLU A 39 -9.13 17.09 11.70
C GLU A 39 -8.19 18.30 11.71
N ARG A 40 -7.22 18.36 10.79
CA ARG A 40 -6.26 19.45 10.61
C ARG A 40 -6.61 20.39 9.46
N GLY A 41 -7.85 20.30 8.96
CA GLY A 41 -8.39 21.21 7.95
C GLY A 41 -8.15 20.77 6.50
N ASP A 42 -7.61 19.58 6.25
CA ASP A 42 -7.59 19.06 4.88
C ASP A 42 -8.98 18.55 4.45
N GLY A 43 -9.51 19.14 3.37
CA GLY A 43 -10.83 18.79 2.85
C GLY A 43 -10.77 17.80 1.68
N TRP A 44 -10.17 18.22 0.57
CA TRP A 44 -10.33 17.54 -0.71
C TRP A 44 -9.11 16.72 -1.15
N LEU A 45 -7.89 17.11 -0.78
CA LEU A 45 -6.67 16.44 -1.26
C LEU A 45 -6.59 15.00 -0.73
N SER A 46 -6.73 14.81 0.59
CA SER A 46 -6.74 13.47 1.19
C SER A 46 -8.02 12.68 0.87
N ALA A 47 -9.12 13.35 0.52
CA ALA A 47 -10.35 12.68 0.09
C ALA A 47 -10.21 12.07 -1.31
N VAL A 48 -9.74 12.85 -2.29
CA VAL A 48 -9.44 12.35 -3.64
C VAL A 48 -8.28 11.36 -3.59
N GLY A 49 -7.24 11.68 -2.81
CA GLY A 49 -6.10 10.81 -2.56
C GLY A 49 -6.52 9.45 -2.04
N LEU A 50 -7.47 9.38 -1.10
CA LEU A 50 -7.98 8.12 -0.57
C LEU A 50 -8.69 7.30 -1.64
N ALA A 51 -9.55 7.93 -2.46
CA ALA A 51 -10.24 7.22 -3.53
C ALA A 51 -9.23 6.59 -4.52
N LEU A 52 -8.22 7.35 -4.93
CA LEU A 52 -7.17 6.85 -5.83
C LEU A 52 -6.32 5.76 -5.17
N VAL A 53 -5.91 5.94 -3.91
CA VAL A 53 -5.18 4.90 -3.16
C VAL A 53 -6.01 3.61 -3.11
N VAL A 54 -7.29 3.68 -2.76
CA VAL A 54 -8.17 2.50 -2.67
C VAL A 54 -8.24 1.80 -4.02
N VAL A 55 -8.55 2.53 -5.10
CA VAL A 55 -8.65 1.94 -6.46
C VAL A 55 -7.32 1.32 -6.89
N GLY A 56 -6.22 2.06 -6.79
CA GLY A 56 -4.90 1.59 -7.20
C GLY A 56 -4.41 0.41 -6.37
N ASN A 57 -4.70 0.40 -5.07
CA ASN A 57 -4.31 -0.68 -4.17
C ASN A 57 -5.20 -1.92 -4.31
N THR A 58 -6.48 -1.77 -4.65
CA THR A 58 -7.35 -2.88 -5.06
C THR A 58 -6.84 -3.53 -6.33
N LEU A 59 -6.50 -2.75 -7.36
CA LEU A 59 -5.89 -3.27 -8.58
C LEU A 59 -4.56 -3.98 -8.27
N TYR A 60 -3.73 -3.41 -7.41
CA TYR A 60 -2.49 -4.05 -6.97
C TYR A 60 -2.75 -5.38 -6.23
N ALA A 61 -3.82 -5.49 -5.45
CA ALA A 61 -4.21 -6.73 -4.76
C ALA A 61 -4.76 -7.81 -5.71
N VAL A 62 -5.22 -7.44 -6.91
CA VAL A 62 -5.59 -8.41 -7.95
C VAL A 62 -4.35 -9.16 -8.46
N LEU A 63 -3.17 -8.54 -8.49
CA LEU A 63 -1.92 -9.17 -8.95
C LEU A 63 -1.59 -10.46 -8.19
N PRO A 64 -1.49 -10.49 -6.84
CA PRO A 64 -1.30 -11.74 -6.13
C PRO A 64 -2.49 -12.70 -6.28
N GLY A 65 -3.70 -12.19 -6.54
CA GLY A 65 -4.86 -13.01 -6.87
C GLY A 65 -4.68 -13.79 -8.18
N MET A 66 -4.15 -13.14 -9.21
CA MET A 66 -3.81 -13.78 -10.50
C MET A 66 -2.77 -14.88 -10.31
N GLU A 67 -1.83 -14.71 -9.37
CA GLU A 67 -0.77 -15.69 -9.10
C GLU A 67 -1.26 -16.95 -8.35
N PHE A 68 -2.51 -16.98 -7.88
CA PHE A 68 -3.15 -18.24 -7.45
C PHE A 68 -3.47 -19.17 -8.62
N SER A 69 -3.38 -18.70 -9.87
CA SER A 69 -3.45 -19.58 -11.05
C SER A 69 -2.37 -20.66 -11.03
N ALA A 70 -1.16 -20.35 -10.56
CA ALA A 70 -0.08 -21.32 -10.42
C ALA A 70 -0.43 -22.42 -9.40
N LEU A 71 -1.05 -22.03 -8.27
CA LEU A 71 -1.54 -22.98 -7.27
C LEU A 71 -2.65 -23.86 -7.85
N ALA A 72 -3.64 -23.25 -8.53
CA ALA A 72 -4.73 -24.00 -9.16
C ALA A 72 -4.20 -24.96 -10.24
N ALA A 73 -3.21 -24.55 -11.02
CA ALA A 73 -2.58 -25.39 -12.03
C ALA A 73 -1.87 -26.59 -11.40
N HIS A 74 -1.11 -26.35 -10.32
CA HIS A 74 -0.47 -27.42 -9.55
C HIS A 74 -1.48 -28.45 -9.01
N GLU A 75 -2.53 -27.98 -8.34
CA GLU A 75 -3.57 -28.85 -7.73
C GLU A 75 -4.36 -29.66 -8.75
N THR A 76 -4.46 -29.17 -9.99
CA THR A 76 -5.17 -29.84 -11.08
C THR A 76 -4.25 -30.65 -12.00
N GLY A 77 -2.94 -30.66 -11.74
CA GLY A 77 -1.95 -31.35 -12.58
C GLY A 77 -1.77 -30.72 -13.97
N THR A 78 -2.07 -29.43 -14.13
CA THR A 78 -1.91 -28.68 -15.38
C THR A 78 -0.61 -27.87 -15.40
N ASP A 79 -0.25 -27.34 -16.57
CA ASP A 79 1.01 -26.60 -16.76
C ASP A 79 0.96 -25.22 -16.09
N ILE A 80 1.76 -25.06 -15.04
CA ILE A 80 1.93 -23.81 -14.28
C ILE A 80 2.45 -22.68 -15.17
N ALA A 81 3.43 -22.96 -16.05
CA ALA A 81 4.03 -21.94 -16.90
C ALA A 81 3.01 -21.42 -17.91
N ALA A 82 2.26 -22.33 -18.55
CA ALA A 82 1.20 -21.96 -19.48
C ALA A 82 0.09 -21.13 -18.81
N ALA A 83 -0.28 -21.45 -17.56
CA ALA A 83 -1.25 -20.68 -16.80
C ALA A 83 -0.77 -19.25 -16.49
N GLN A 84 0.49 -19.08 -16.10
CA GLN A 84 1.08 -17.76 -15.83
C GLN A 84 1.26 -16.94 -17.11
N ASP A 85 1.74 -17.55 -18.19
CA ASP A 85 1.92 -16.90 -19.49
C ASP A 85 0.59 -16.37 -20.04
N ALA A 86 -0.50 -17.12 -19.85
CA ALA A 86 -1.84 -16.70 -20.26
C ALA A 86 -2.33 -15.45 -19.51
N LEU A 87 -1.90 -15.25 -18.26
CA LEU A 87 -2.28 -14.09 -17.45
C LEU A 87 -1.33 -12.89 -17.61
N GLN A 88 -0.13 -13.09 -18.17
CA GLN A 88 0.90 -12.05 -18.24
C GLN A 88 0.41 -10.71 -18.84
N PRO A 89 -0.33 -10.65 -19.96
CA PRO A 89 -0.80 -9.37 -20.51
C PRO A 89 -1.74 -8.62 -19.55
N TRP A 90 -2.60 -9.35 -18.84
CA TRP A 90 -3.51 -8.80 -17.85
C TRP A 90 -2.78 -8.37 -16.59
N PHE A 91 -1.81 -9.17 -16.13
CA PHE A 91 -0.95 -8.85 -15.01
C PHE A 91 -0.24 -7.50 -15.23
N ILE A 92 0.40 -7.32 -16.40
CA ILE A 92 1.09 -6.07 -16.75
C ILE A 92 0.10 -4.90 -16.78
N SER A 93 -1.07 -5.09 -17.40
CA SER A 93 -2.08 -4.04 -17.53
C SER A 93 -2.61 -3.58 -16.17
N VAL A 94 -2.93 -4.52 -15.29
CA VAL A 94 -3.38 -4.26 -13.91
C VAL A 94 -2.27 -3.63 -13.08
N LEU A 95 -1.03 -4.10 -13.24
CA LEU A 95 0.13 -3.57 -12.52
C LEU A 95 0.37 -2.10 -12.86
N VAL A 96 0.45 -1.76 -14.15
CA VAL A 96 0.74 -0.39 -14.59
C VAL A 96 -0.40 0.55 -14.17
N SER A 97 -1.64 0.18 -14.45
CA SER A 97 -2.81 1.02 -14.11
C SER A 97 -2.95 1.21 -12.60
N GLY A 98 -2.88 0.12 -11.82
CA GLY A 98 -2.96 0.16 -10.37
C GLY A 98 -1.84 1.00 -9.74
N SER A 99 -0.61 0.85 -10.23
CA SER A 99 0.56 1.58 -9.72
C SER A 99 0.49 3.07 -10.00
N VAL A 100 0.10 3.47 -11.22
CA VAL A 100 -0.07 4.88 -11.58
C VAL A 100 -1.16 5.54 -10.74
N VAL A 101 -2.31 4.87 -10.60
CA VAL A 101 -3.43 5.39 -9.80
C VAL A 101 -3.04 5.48 -8.32
N PHE A 102 -2.35 4.48 -7.79
CA PHE A 102 -1.86 4.50 -6.41
C PHE A 102 -0.85 5.63 -6.17
N ALA A 103 0.13 5.81 -7.06
CA ALA A 103 1.14 6.85 -6.97
C ALA A 103 0.53 8.27 -7.03
N ALA A 104 -0.51 8.47 -7.85
CA ALA A 104 -1.27 9.71 -7.85
C ALA A 104 -1.94 9.96 -6.50
N GLY A 105 -2.56 8.92 -5.91
CA GLY A 105 -3.16 8.99 -4.59
C GLY A 105 -2.18 9.32 -3.48
N THR A 106 -1.02 8.64 -3.44
CA THR A 106 0.02 8.91 -2.45
C THR A 106 0.61 10.32 -2.58
N THR A 107 0.72 10.84 -3.80
CA THR A 107 1.19 12.21 -4.05
C THR A 107 0.21 13.26 -3.52
N LEU A 108 -1.11 13.02 -3.64
CA LEU A 108 -2.12 13.91 -3.06
C LEU A 108 -2.07 13.91 -1.52
N PHE A 109 -1.86 12.74 -0.90
CA PHE A 109 -1.63 12.66 0.54
C PHE A 109 -0.35 13.38 0.97
N ALA A 110 0.73 13.23 0.19
CA ALA A 110 1.99 13.94 0.45
C ALA A 110 1.78 15.47 0.44
N ALA A 111 1.03 15.98 -0.55
CA ALA A 111 0.66 17.39 -0.60
C ALA A 111 -0.19 17.83 0.61
N ALA A 112 -1.15 17.01 1.04
CA ALA A 112 -1.99 17.29 2.21
C ALA A 112 -1.17 17.32 3.53
N ILE A 113 -0.21 16.40 3.67
CA ILE A 113 0.71 16.35 4.83
C ILE A 113 1.57 17.61 4.89
N VAL A 114 2.19 18.01 3.77
CA VAL A 114 3.01 19.23 3.73
C VAL A 114 2.18 20.49 4.00
N ARG A 115 0.93 20.55 3.54
CA ARG A 115 0.05 21.70 3.78
C ARG A 115 -0.44 21.80 5.22
N SER A 116 -0.64 20.68 5.89
CA SER A 116 -1.09 20.65 7.30
C SER A 116 0.07 20.75 8.30
N ALA A 117 1.30 20.41 7.87
CA ALA A 117 2.59 20.53 8.59
C ALA A 117 2.52 20.43 10.14
N PRO A 118 2.00 19.33 10.70
CA PRO A 118 1.65 19.24 12.12
C PRO A 118 2.84 19.32 13.10
N ARG A 119 4.06 18.99 12.66
CA ARG A 119 5.30 19.02 13.48
C ARG A 119 6.39 19.95 12.95
N GLY A 120 6.04 20.80 11.98
CA GLY A 120 7.01 21.62 11.26
C GLY A 120 7.35 21.04 9.89
N ARG A 121 7.91 21.91 9.06
CA ARG A 121 7.97 21.69 7.61
C ARG A 121 8.94 20.58 7.20
N THR A 122 10.03 20.39 7.93
CA THR A 122 11.05 19.39 7.60
C THR A 122 10.54 17.96 7.76
N GLU A 123 9.91 17.64 8.89
CA GLU A 123 9.37 16.29 9.13
C GLU A 123 8.24 15.97 8.14
N ALA A 124 7.35 16.94 7.88
CA ALA A 124 6.29 16.79 6.89
C ALA A 124 6.84 16.52 5.48
N LEU A 125 7.93 17.19 5.09
CA LEU A 125 8.60 16.95 3.81
C LEU A 125 9.25 15.56 3.74
N LEU A 126 9.86 15.07 4.82
CA LEU A 126 10.45 13.73 4.86
C LEU A 126 9.38 12.65 4.71
N ILE A 127 8.27 12.76 5.46
CA ILE A 127 7.13 11.83 5.36
C ILE A 127 6.54 11.88 3.95
N ALA A 128 6.33 13.09 3.41
CA ALA A 128 5.80 13.28 2.06
C ALA A 128 6.71 12.67 0.99
N ALA A 129 8.03 12.88 1.08
CA ALA A 129 8.99 12.29 0.16
C ALA A 129 8.98 10.75 0.24
N ALA A 130 8.97 10.19 1.46
CA ALA A 130 8.86 8.74 1.65
C ALA A 130 7.56 8.17 1.07
N LEU A 131 6.45 8.90 1.19
CA LEU A 131 5.14 8.48 0.67
C LEU A 131 5.11 8.50 -0.88
N VAL A 132 5.77 9.49 -1.49
CA VAL A 132 5.96 9.55 -2.94
C VAL A 132 6.84 8.39 -3.40
N VAL A 133 8.00 8.16 -2.77
CA VAL A 133 8.88 7.03 -3.08
C VAL A 133 8.12 5.70 -2.95
N PHE A 134 7.33 5.54 -1.90
CA PHE A 134 6.49 4.36 -1.71
C PHE A 134 5.51 4.17 -2.87
N GLY A 135 4.80 5.22 -3.29
CA GLY A 135 3.87 5.15 -4.42
C GLY A 135 4.55 4.78 -5.73
N PHE A 136 5.64 5.47 -6.08
CA PHE A 136 6.35 5.26 -7.34
C PHE A 136 7.14 3.95 -7.38
N SER A 137 7.56 3.41 -6.24
CA SER A 137 8.26 2.12 -6.18
C SER A 137 7.42 0.96 -6.73
N ARG A 138 6.08 1.07 -6.70
CA ARG A 138 5.18 0.06 -7.27
C ARG A 138 5.17 0.05 -8.81
N VAL A 139 5.57 1.14 -9.45
CA VAL A 139 5.64 1.23 -10.92
C VAL A 139 6.80 0.40 -11.48
N ILE A 140 7.85 0.20 -10.68
CA ILE A 140 9.05 -0.56 -11.04
C ILE A 140 9.22 -1.71 -10.03
N PRO A 141 8.32 -2.72 -10.01
CA PRO A 141 8.33 -3.77 -9.00
C PRO A 141 9.34 -4.87 -9.41
N ILE A 142 10.63 -4.51 -9.43
CA ILE A 142 11.70 -5.45 -9.79
C ILE A 142 12.80 -5.44 -8.72
N GLY A 143 13.15 -6.65 -8.26
CA GLY A 143 14.31 -6.91 -7.41
C GLY A 143 14.38 -5.98 -6.19
N VAL A 144 15.45 -5.21 -6.12
CA VAL A 144 15.79 -4.39 -4.94
C VAL A 144 14.70 -3.36 -4.61
N VAL A 145 14.03 -2.79 -5.62
CA VAL A 145 13.03 -1.74 -5.42
C VAL A 145 11.81 -2.28 -4.67
N GLN A 146 11.29 -3.42 -5.11
CA GLN A 146 10.09 -4.02 -4.52
C GLN A 146 10.36 -4.60 -3.11
N PHE A 147 11.50 -5.28 -2.93
CA PHE A 147 11.75 -6.03 -1.70
C PHE A 147 12.41 -5.21 -0.59
N TYR A 148 13.03 -4.06 -0.91
CA TYR A 148 13.74 -3.25 0.09
C TYR A 148 13.27 -1.79 0.10
N VAL A 149 13.28 -1.12 -1.06
CA VAL A 149 12.97 0.32 -1.13
C VAL A 149 11.50 0.58 -0.80
N GLN A 150 10.59 -0.17 -1.41
CA GLN A 150 9.15 -0.05 -1.18
C GLN A 150 8.77 -0.25 0.30
N PRO A 151 9.16 -1.34 0.99
CA PRO A 151 8.82 -1.51 2.41
C PRO A 151 9.52 -0.48 3.31
N ALA A 152 10.78 -0.12 3.04
CA ALA A 152 11.46 0.93 3.81
C ALA A 152 10.74 2.28 3.67
N ALA A 153 10.36 2.66 2.46
CA ALA A 153 9.61 3.89 2.20
C ALA A 153 8.23 3.87 2.86
N ALA A 154 7.53 2.73 2.82
CA ALA A 154 6.26 2.55 3.52
C ALA A 154 6.41 2.75 5.03
N LEU A 155 7.43 2.13 5.65
CA LEU A 155 7.67 2.27 7.08
C LEU A 155 8.02 3.72 7.47
N LEU A 156 8.92 4.36 6.71
CA LEU A 156 9.33 5.75 6.93
C LEU A 156 8.17 6.74 6.77
N ALA A 157 7.21 6.46 5.89
CA ALA A 157 6.03 7.29 5.72
C ALA A 157 4.95 7.02 6.78
N LEU A 158 4.67 5.75 7.07
CA LEU A 158 3.48 5.36 7.84
C LEU A 158 3.72 5.28 9.36
N LEU A 159 4.91 4.87 9.82
CA LEU A 159 5.18 4.74 11.26
C LEU A 159 5.09 6.08 12.02
N PRO A 160 5.68 7.18 11.53
CA PRO A 160 5.57 8.47 12.23
C PRO A 160 4.11 8.93 12.36
N LEU A 161 3.34 8.79 11.27
CA LEU A 161 1.91 9.13 11.25
C LEU A 161 1.10 8.25 12.21
N ALA A 162 1.37 6.95 12.25
CA ALA A 162 0.69 6.03 13.16
C ALA A 162 0.97 6.37 14.64
N ALA A 163 2.20 6.76 14.96
CA ALA A 163 2.57 7.20 16.30
C ALA A 163 1.82 8.48 16.73
N GLU A 164 1.66 9.44 15.82
CA GLU A 164 0.89 10.66 16.04
C GLU A 164 -0.60 10.39 16.27
N ILE A 165 -1.21 9.60 15.39
CA ILE A 165 -2.63 9.22 15.48
C ILE A 165 -2.90 8.55 16.83
N SER A 166 -2.01 7.63 17.21
CA SER A 166 -2.11 6.88 18.48
C SER A 166 -1.92 7.78 19.70
N ALA A 167 -0.99 8.74 19.65
CA ALA A 167 -0.79 9.72 20.72
C ALA A 167 -2.01 10.63 20.91
N GLY A 168 -2.58 11.15 19.82
CA GLY A 168 -3.80 11.97 19.85
C GLY A 168 -5.03 11.20 20.37
N GLY A 169 -5.17 9.93 20.01
CA GLY A 169 -6.23 9.05 20.52
C GLY A 169 -6.17 8.86 22.04
N ARG A 170 -4.96 8.59 22.59
CA ARG A 170 -4.77 8.46 24.04
C ARG A 170 -5.14 9.73 24.80
N GLN A 171 -4.74 10.89 24.29
CA GLN A 171 -5.03 12.18 24.91
C GLN A 171 -6.53 12.49 24.94
N ARG A 172 -7.29 12.11 23.90
CA ARG A 172 -8.76 12.24 23.91
C ARG A 172 -9.41 11.31 24.92
N ALA A 173 -8.96 10.05 24.98
CA ALA A 173 -9.50 9.08 25.93
C ALA A 173 -9.31 9.53 27.38
N SER A 174 -8.16 10.12 27.73
CA SER A 174 -7.91 10.66 29.08
C SER A 174 -8.77 11.88 29.42
N VAL A 175 -9.16 12.69 28.44
CA VAL A 175 -10.06 13.84 28.67
C VAL A 175 -11.50 13.39 28.91
N VAL A 176 -11.94 12.33 28.24
CA VAL A 176 -13.29 11.75 28.40
C VAL A 176 -13.43 11.02 29.74
N ALA A 177 -12.38 10.36 30.21
CA ALA A 177 -12.33 9.63 31.48
C ALA A 177 -11.99 10.54 32.69
N GLY A 178 -12.55 11.75 32.77
CA GLY A 178 -12.22 12.77 33.79
C GLY A 178 -12.14 12.25 35.25
N PRO A 179 -11.45 12.98 36.16
CA PRO A 179 -11.09 12.48 37.48
C PRO A 179 -12.33 12.05 38.28
N GLU A 180 -12.25 10.85 38.86
CA GLU A 180 -13.25 10.28 39.77
C GLU A 180 -13.50 11.16 41.01
#